data_AF-A0A6L5GRR3-F1
#
_entry.id   AF-A0A6L5GRR3-F1
#
_cell.length_a   1.000
_cell.length_b   1.000
_cell.length_c   1.000
_cell.angle_alpha   90.00
_cell.angle_beta   90.00
_cell.angle_gamma   90.00
#
_symmetry.space_group_name_H-M   'P 1'
#
loop_
_entity.id
_entity.type
_entity.pdbx_description
1 polymer ?
#
loop_
_entity_poly.entity_id
_entity_poly.type
_entity_poly.pdbx_seq_one_letter_code
_entity_poly.pdbx_strand_id
1 'polypeptide(L)'
;MIENQRDKSYKKWWMIGLLAALISLFFQWPSFAAASVELNNGNTFVAQIWSSDQKKVLTNQNGTLSFEDNANTTNQAWTFIYDDTKNVYSIVSKSNAYVLTVGSDIEGAKVSSAVSKQSYGQMWNVFLEDNNMFSLRPSSSLAKVLTIDNNNVLIKASQKTSQQKFKISILSTEQIAALKQASSTSTTSSSSSETTTKTDIAEKKDSNSTTSTTDKTSTAKVDQTVDTTKTTTNTSSDSSKKNDTSTSSGNATFSSDSASTTEKAKVTNVDLGDSFTARIKHKASGKSVAVGNSNNVVLQSVNNYKEQGWQFKKNSDGSYTIYSLSDSKKVLDVYGILDKNGANIQICTLNNGLNQKFYIRETSSGSGVYYLQPECSKTRVMDLTGNNTADNSNIELYTLNNSAAQQFTIEKANASGFKTKPVVSKRQKVINIARSQIGTKEGSNNYTKYGVWYGNYVHSSIYQHAAWCAMFVSWCGNQAGLSSDVFYYHAYCPSGVSWYQSKGRWQWKGYVPKMGDIVYYDWNGDRVVDHVGLVESYSNGNITTIEGNYSDQVKRRTINYKSSSIFGYATPNY
;
A
#
# COMPACT_ATOMS: atom_id res chain seq x y z
N MET A 1 12.49 -38.43 -56.34
CA MET A 1 11.09 -38.28 -55.89
C MET A 1 11.07 -37.58 -54.55
N ILE A 2 9.95 -36.96 -54.19
CA ILE A 2 9.72 -36.13 -52.99
C ILE A 2 10.51 -34.81 -53.04
N GLU A 3 9.77 -33.72 -52.90
CA GLU A 3 10.20 -32.34 -53.16
C GLU A 3 9.49 -31.38 -52.19
N ASN A 4 10.07 -30.21 -51.94
CA ASN A 4 9.38 -28.98 -51.53
C ASN A 4 8.25 -29.06 -50.46
N GLN A 5 8.59 -29.13 -49.16
CA GLN A 5 7.75 -28.62 -48.05
C GLN A 5 8.58 -28.15 -46.82
N ARG A 6 9.41 -27.10 -46.94
CA ARG A 6 9.95 -26.39 -45.74
C ARG A 6 10.42 -24.92 -45.88
N ASP A 7 10.33 -24.27 -47.04
CA ASP A 7 10.77 -22.86 -47.23
C ASP A 7 9.63 -21.92 -47.71
N LYS A 8 8.54 -21.80 -46.93
CA LYS A 8 7.43 -20.86 -47.23
C LYS A 8 6.90 -20.03 -46.04
N SER A 9 7.37 -20.27 -44.82
CA SER A 9 6.98 -19.49 -43.63
C SER A 9 7.74 -18.16 -43.49
N TYR A 10 9.05 -18.16 -43.74
CA TYR A 10 9.92 -17.00 -43.43
C TYR A 10 9.72 -15.79 -44.35
N LYS A 11 9.41 -16.00 -45.64
CA LYS A 11 9.28 -14.91 -46.63
C LYS A 11 8.00 -14.06 -46.48
N LYS A 12 7.01 -14.47 -45.66
CA LYS A 12 5.74 -13.73 -45.48
C LYS A 12 5.77 -12.67 -44.37
N TRP A 13 6.77 -12.69 -43.49
CA TRP A 13 6.91 -11.71 -42.39
C TRP A 13 7.76 -10.48 -42.77
N TRP A 14 8.64 -10.60 -43.76
CA TRP A 14 9.59 -9.55 -44.14
C TRP A 14 8.93 -8.24 -44.59
N MET A 15 7.77 -8.30 -45.27
CA MET A 15 7.04 -7.09 -45.69
C MET A 15 6.18 -6.44 -44.60
N ILE A 16 5.85 -7.15 -43.50
CA ILE A 16 5.08 -6.57 -42.39
C ILE A 16 6.00 -5.75 -41.48
N GLY A 17 7.21 -6.23 -41.21
CA GLY A 17 8.22 -5.48 -40.44
C GLY A 17 8.65 -4.18 -41.13
N LEU A 18 8.74 -4.18 -42.46
CA LEU A 18 9.15 -3.01 -43.25
C LEU A 18 8.11 -1.88 -43.23
N LEU A 19 6.81 -2.22 -43.13
CA LEU A 19 5.75 -1.23 -43.00
C LEU A 19 5.76 -0.53 -41.62
N ALA A 20 6.13 -1.24 -40.55
CA ALA A 20 6.35 -0.65 -39.24
C ALA A 20 7.59 0.28 -39.20
N ALA A 21 8.66 -0.10 -39.93
CA ALA A 21 9.87 0.72 -40.03
C ALA A 21 9.61 2.07 -40.75
N LEU A 22 8.79 2.09 -41.82
CA LEU A 22 8.53 3.31 -42.60
C LEU A 22 7.69 4.36 -41.86
N ILE A 23 6.90 3.98 -40.85
CA ILE A 23 6.18 4.93 -39.99
C ILE A 23 7.12 5.61 -38.97
N SER A 24 8.33 5.08 -38.76
CA SER A 24 9.28 5.57 -37.76
C SER A 24 10.03 6.85 -38.14
N LEU A 25 9.88 7.35 -39.38
CA LEU A 25 10.71 8.45 -39.92
C LEU A 25 10.15 9.87 -39.73
N PHE A 26 8.90 10.03 -39.28
CA PHE A 26 8.25 11.36 -39.19
C PHE A 26 7.54 11.67 -37.86
N PHE A 27 8.06 11.16 -36.73
CA PHE A 27 7.69 11.67 -35.41
C PHE A 27 8.84 11.59 -34.40
N GLN A 28 9.39 12.74 -34.01
CA GLN A 28 10.22 12.86 -32.80
C GLN A 28 9.32 12.76 -31.57
N TRP A 29 9.09 11.55 -31.06
CA TRP A 29 8.38 11.37 -29.79
C TRP A 29 9.31 11.66 -28.60
N PRO A 30 8.96 12.57 -27.69
CA PRO A 30 9.63 12.66 -26.41
C PRO A 30 9.41 11.36 -25.63
N SER A 31 10.44 10.93 -24.92
CA SER A 31 10.46 9.69 -24.16
C SER A 31 9.62 9.76 -22.86
N PHE A 32 9.78 8.75 -22.00
CA PHE A 32 9.18 8.65 -20.66
C PHE A 32 7.69 8.24 -20.62
N ALA A 33 7.43 6.98 -20.96
CA ALA A 33 6.49 6.19 -20.17
C ALA A 33 7.11 5.98 -18.78
N ALA A 34 6.79 6.88 -17.84
CA ALA A 34 7.01 6.64 -16.41
C ALA A 34 6.09 5.50 -15.94
N ALA A 35 6.32 4.96 -14.74
CA ALA A 35 5.41 4.02 -14.09
C ALA A 35 4.51 4.76 -13.07
N SER A 36 3.26 4.32 -12.90
CA SER A 36 2.39 4.81 -11.81
C SER A 36 3.07 4.50 -10.47
N VAL A 37 3.10 5.49 -9.58
CA VAL A 37 3.85 5.45 -8.32
C VAL A 37 2.89 5.31 -7.16
N GLU A 38 3.09 4.24 -6.39
CA GLU A 38 2.42 4.00 -5.14
C GLU A 38 2.90 4.99 -4.06
N LEU A 39 2.11 6.03 -3.84
CA LEU A 39 2.25 6.96 -2.73
C LEU A 39 1.74 6.32 -1.43
N ASN A 40 2.41 6.61 -0.32
CA ASN A 40 2.06 6.18 1.04
C ASN A 40 1.99 4.65 1.27
N ASN A 41 2.73 3.86 0.46
CA ASN A 41 2.75 2.40 0.51
C ASN A 41 1.34 1.79 0.38
N GLY A 42 0.52 2.31 -0.54
CA GLY A 42 -0.85 1.87 -0.83
C GLY A 42 -1.91 2.25 0.21
N ASN A 43 -1.49 2.66 1.42
CA ASN A 43 -2.42 3.06 2.47
C ASN A 43 -3.16 4.34 2.10
N THR A 44 -4.49 4.35 2.28
CA THR A 44 -5.34 5.53 2.02
C THR A 44 -4.84 6.75 2.81
N PHE A 45 -4.68 7.89 2.14
CA PHE A 45 -4.22 9.14 2.75
C PHE A 45 -5.04 10.36 2.31
N VAL A 46 -4.85 11.49 2.98
CA VAL A 46 -5.40 12.79 2.58
C VAL A 46 -4.27 13.69 2.13
N ALA A 47 -4.44 14.39 1.01
CA ALA A 47 -3.46 15.33 0.50
C ALA A 47 -4.12 16.56 -0.15
N GLN A 48 -3.35 17.62 -0.28
CA GLN A 48 -3.64 18.74 -1.18
C GLN A 48 -2.85 18.56 -2.49
N ILE A 49 -3.47 18.92 -3.62
CA ILE A 49 -2.86 18.85 -4.95
C ILE A 49 -2.56 20.28 -5.39
N TRP A 50 -1.29 20.67 -5.32
CA TRP A 50 -0.84 22.03 -5.58
C TRP A 50 -0.34 22.22 -7.01
N SER A 51 -0.41 23.45 -7.52
CA SER A 51 0.25 23.90 -8.74
C SER A 51 1.78 23.75 -8.64
N SER A 52 2.48 23.74 -9.79
CA SER A 52 3.94 23.58 -9.81
C SER A 52 4.74 24.69 -9.14
N ASP A 53 4.19 25.90 -9.08
CA ASP A 53 4.74 27.02 -8.33
C ASP A 53 4.28 27.07 -6.87
N GLN A 54 3.48 26.08 -6.43
CA GLN A 54 2.92 25.92 -5.08
C GLN A 54 2.11 27.13 -4.56
N LYS A 55 1.63 28.00 -5.45
CA LYS A 55 0.78 29.13 -5.04
C LYS A 55 -0.70 28.74 -4.87
N LYS A 56 -1.17 27.76 -5.64
CA LYS A 56 -2.59 27.40 -5.75
C LYS A 56 -2.83 25.91 -5.54
N VAL A 57 -4.03 25.56 -5.09
CA VAL A 57 -4.47 24.20 -4.79
C VAL A 57 -5.74 23.83 -5.58
N LEU A 58 -5.81 22.57 -6.03
CA LEU A 58 -6.96 22.01 -6.73
C LEU A 58 -8.20 22.05 -5.82
N THR A 59 -9.17 22.86 -6.21
CA THR A 59 -10.36 23.18 -5.43
C THR A 59 -11.60 22.60 -6.10
N ASN A 60 -12.53 22.08 -5.30
CA ASN A 60 -13.80 21.52 -5.78
C ASN A 60 -14.98 22.44 -5.43
N GLN A 61 -15.53 23.12 -6.44
CA GLN A 61 -16.78 23.86 -6.35
C GLN A 61 -17.93 22.98 -6.85
N ASN A 62 -18.37 22.07 -5.98
CA ASN A 62 -19.51 21.15 -6.17
C ASN A 62 -19.55 20.43 -7.54
N GLY A 63 -18.41 19.88 -7.97
CA GLY A 63 -18.25 19.21 -9.26
C GLY A 63 -17.41 20.00 -10.27
N THR A 64 -17.41 21.33 -10.18
CA THR A 64 -16.52 22.20 -10.96
C THR A 64 -15.13 22.25 -10.31
N LEU A 65 -14.07 22.18 -11.12
CA LEU A 65 -12.68 22.19 -10.63
C LEU A 65 -11.91 23.42 -11.11
N SER A 66 -11.05 23.92 -10.22
CA SER A 66 -10.30 25.17 -10.35
C SER A 66 -8.98 25.07 -9.57
N PHE A 67 -8.04 25.98 -9.83
CA PHE A 67 -6.87 26.19 -8.95
C PHE A 67 -7.00 27.55 -8.25
N GLU A 68 -7.14 27.50 -6.92
CA GLU A 68 -7.44 28.65 -6.07
C GLU A 68 -6.40 28.77 -4.95
N ASP A 69 -6.37 29.92 -4.29
CA ASP A 69 -5.43 30.16 -3.19
C ASP A 69 -5.85 29.30 -1.97
N ASN A 70 -4.89 28.86 -1.15
CA ASN A 70 -5.16 27.89 -0.08
C ASN A 70 -5.92 28.54 1.10
N ALA A 71 -7.22 28.29 1.20
CA ALA A 71 -8.09 28.68 2.30
C ALA A 71 -8.07 27.70 3.49
N ASN A 72 -7.38 26.55 3.32
CA ASN A 72 -7.35 25.40 4.24
C ASN A 72 -8.76 24.83 4.50
N THR A 73 -9.53 24.61 3.43
CA THR A 73 -10.91 24.11 3.47
C THR A 73 -11.05 22.66 3.00
N THR A 74 -12.11 21.97 3.42
CA THR A 74 -12.39 20.57 3.06
C THR A 74 -12.58 20.34 1.56
N ASN A 75 -12.89 21.36 0.76
CA ASN A 75 -12.98 21.25 -0.70
C ASN A 75 -11.65 21.45 -1.44
N GLN A 76 -10.56 21.71 -0.71
CA GLN A 76 -9.19 21.79 -1.23
C GLN A 76 -8.35 20.55 -0.85
N ALA A 77 -8.95 19.61 -0.13
CA ALA A 77 -8.32 18.37 0.33
C ALA A 77 -8.94 17.14 -0.35
N TRP A 78 -8.10 16.17 -0.67
CA TRP A 78 -8.45 15.01 -1.47
C TRP A 78 -7.97 13.72 -0.80
N THR A 79 -8.84 12.73 -0.72
CA THR A 79 -8.54 11.39 -0.20
C THR A 79 -8.03 10.53 -1.35
N PHE A 80 -6.79 10.08 -1.27
CA PHE A 80 -6.19 9.17 -2.24
C PHE A 80 -6.41 7.74 -1.74
N ILE A 81 -7.22 6.97 -2.48
CA ILE A 81 -7.49 5.55 -2.24
C ILE A 81 -6.83 4.78 -3.37
N TYR A 82 -5.85 3.94 -3.06
CA TYR A 82 -5.13 3.12 -4.03
C TYR A 82 -5.86 1.80 -4.29
N ASP A 83 -5.85 1.37 -5.55
CA ASP A 83 -6.30 0.05 -5.98
C ASP A 83 -5.07 -0.73 -6.44
N ASP A 84 -4.60 -1.64 -5.58
CA ASP A 84 -3.40 -2.45 -5.80
C ASP A 84 -3.57 -3.46 -6.96
N THR A 85 -4.80 -3.93 -7.19
CA THR A 85 -5.14 -4.80 -8.33
C THR A 85 -5.04 -4.10 -9.69
N LYS A 86 -5.15 -2.76 -9.72
CA LYS A 86 -5.16 -1.94 -10.94
C LYS A 86 -3.99 -0.94 -11.04
N ASN A 87 -3.22 -0.71 -9.97
CA ASN A 87 -2.13 0.28 -9.85
C ASN A 87 -2.58 1.73 -10.13
N VAL A 88 -3.74 2.12 -9.59
CA VAL A 88 -4.39 3.43 -9.81
C VAL A 88 -5.00 3.99 -8.53
N TYR A 89 -5.25 5.30 -8.53
CA TYR A 89 -5.92 6.00 -7.45
C TYR A 89 -7.36 6.39 -7.81
N SER A 90 -8.29 6.14 -6.88
CA SER A 90 -9.48 6.98 -6.75
C SER A 90 -9.11 8.21 -5.92
N ILE A 91 -9.38 9.41 -6.45
CA ILE A 91 -9.03 10.69 -5.81
C ILE A 91 -10.33 11.39 -5.40
N VAL A 92 -10.63 11.39 -4.10
CA VAL A 92 -11.98 11.64 -3.55
C VAL A 92 -12.04 12.93 -2.73
N SER A 93 -12.85 13.88 -3.17
CA SER A 93 -13.07 15.18 -2.51
C SER A 93 -13.52 15.06 -1.05
N LYS A 94 -12.84 15.75 -0.13
CA LYS A 94 -13.17 15.73 1.31
C LYS A 94 -14.44 16.53 1.67
N SER A 95 -14.96 17.39 0.79
CA SER A 95 -16.17 18.18 1.07
C SER A 95 -17.48 17.47 0.74
N ASN A 96 -17.50 16.59 -0.26
CA ASN A 96 -18.72 16.00 -0.82
C ASN A 96 -18.57 14.55 -1.34
N ALA A 97 -17.43 13.89 -1.08
CA ALA A 97 -17.12 12.53 -1.53
C ALA A 97 -17.14 12.29 -3.05
N TYR A 98 -17.16 13.34 -3.87
CA TYR A 98 -17.08 13.22 -5.33
C TYR A 98 -15.65 12.87 -5.78
N VAL A 99 -15.52 11.99 -6.76
CA VAL A 99 -14.23 11.53 -7.30
C VAL A 99 -13.80 12.35 -8.51
N LEU A 100 -12.50 12.60 -8.64
CA LEU A 100 -11.88 13.25 -9.79
C LEU A 100 -12.23 12.47 -11.07
N THR A 101 -12.91 13.12 -12.02
CA THR A 101 -13.58 12.47 -13.15
C THR A 101 -13.25 13.17 -14.46
N VAL A 102 -12.83 12.43 -15.48
CA VAL A 102 -12.89 12.87 -16.89
C VAL A 102 -13.92 12.04 -17.66
N GLY A 103 -14.70 12.69 -18.52
CA GLY A 103 -15.81 12.06 -19.25
C GLY A 103 -15.41 11.39 -20.57
N SER A 104 -14.27 11.76 -21.15
CA SER A 104 -13.76 11.26 -22.43
C SER A 104 -12.27 11.60 -22.60
N ASP A 105 -11.56 10.81 -23.41
CA ASP A 105 -10.11 10.94 -23.62
C ASP A 105 -9.70 11.91 -24.74
N ILE A 106 -10.63 12.76 -25.19
CA ILE A 106 -10.37 13.74 -26.24
C ILE A 106 -9.45 14.87 -25.74
N GLU A 107 -8.68 15.45 -26.66
CA GLU A 107 -7.80 16.57 -26.33
C GLU A 107 -8.62 17.77 -25.80
N GLY A 108 -8.27 18.28 -24.62
CA GLY A 108 -8.97 19.40 -23.99
C GLY A 108 -10.25 19.00 -23.20
N ALA A 109 -10.55 17.72 -23.03
CA ALA A 109 -11.70 17.29 -22.22
C ALA A 109 -11.61 17.84 -20.79
N LYS A 110 -12.67 18.51 -20.31
CA LYS A 110 -12.74 19.05 -18.95
C LYS A 110 -12.74 17.93 -17.90
N VAL A 111 -12.00 18.15 -16.82
CA VAL A 111 -12.02 17.29 -15.63
C VAL A 111 -12.94 17.94 -14.60
N SER A 112 -13.84 17.14 -14.04
CA SER A 112 -14.80 17.52 -13.03
C SER A 112 -14.61 16.64 -11.79
N SER A 113 -15.48 16.79 -10.78
CA SER A 113 -15.74 15.70 -9.84
C SER A 113 -17.20 15.26 -9.90
N ALA A 114 -17.45 13.96 -9.69
CA ALA A 114 -18.78 13.37 -9.75
C ALA A 114 -18.91 12.21 -8.75
N VAL A 115 -20.13 11.69 -8.56
CA VAL A 115 -20.36 10.44 -7.83
C VAL A 115 -19.56 9.30 -8.49
N SER A 116 -18.94 8.43 -7.67
CA SER A 116 -18.17 7.31 -8.18
C SER A 116 -19.04 6.30 -8.93
N LYS A 117 -18.57 5.91 -10.12
CA LYS A 117 -19.07 4.83 -10.97
C LYS A 117 -17.98 3.78 -11.25
N GLN A 118 -16.81 3.91 -10.60
CA GLN A 118 -15.63 3.04 -10.79
C GLN A 118 -15.18 2.89 -12.25
N SER A 119 -15.34 3.94 -13.08
CA SER A 119 -14.90 3.92 -14.48
C SER A 119 -13.43 4.30 -14.64
N TYR A 120 -12.82 3.92 -15.78
CA TYR A 120 -11.41 4.24 -16.07
C TYR A 120 -11.10 5.75 -16.12
N GLY A 121 -12.09 6.60 -16.42
CA GLY A 121 -11.97 8.06 -16.35
C GLY A 121 -12.07 8.64 -14.93
N GLN A 122 -12.36 7.80 -13.93
CA GLN A 122 -12.35 8.14 -12.49
C GLN A 122 -11.15 7.54 -11.74
N MET A 123 -10.37 6.69 -12.41
CA MET A 123 -9.16 6.07 -11.92
C MET A 123 -7.94 6.83 -12.46
N TRP A 124 -6.99 7.18 -11.61
CA TRP A 124 -5.87 8.04 -11.97
C TRP A 124 -4.52 7.36 -11.69
N ASN A 125 -3.70 7.27 -12.73
CA ASN A 125 -2.30 6.91 -12.62
C ASN A 125 -1.51 8.15 -12.17
N VAL A 126 -0.62 8.00 -11.19
CA VAL A 126 0.12 9.11 -10.58
C VAL A 126 1.61 8.88 -10.81
N PHE A 127 2.21 9.59 -11.77
CA PHE A 127 3.60 9.39 -12.15
C PHE A 127 4.50 10.38 -11.43
N LEU A 128 5.61 9.91 -10.85
CA LEU A 128 6.69 10.78 -10.38
C LEU A 128 7.41 11.38 -11.60
N GLU A 129 7.49 12.70 -11.64
CA GLU A 129 8.26 13.48 -12.60
C GLU A 129 9.54 14.02 -11.90
N ASP A 130 10.13 15.10 -12.41
CA ASP A 130 11.27 15.78 -11.80
C ASP A 130 10.92 16.49 -10.47
N ASN A 131 11.94 16.82 -9.67
CA ASN A 131 11.85 17.68 -8.48
C ASN A 131 10.80 17.28 -7.43
N ASN A 132 10.46 15.99 -7.31
CA ASN A 132 9.40 15.49 -6.42
C ASN A 132 8.01 16.11 -6.72
N MET A 133 7.74 16.25 -8.02
CA MET A 133 6.47 16.64 -8.64
C MET A 133 5.81 15.42 -9.29
N PHE A 134 4.50 15.49 -9.54
CA PHE A 134 3.74 14.37 -10.09
C PHE A 134 2.90 14.79 -11.30
N SER A 135 2.73 13.89 -12.28
CA SER A 135 1.73 14.03 -13.34
C SER A 135 0.59 13.05 -13.12
N LEU A 136 -0.66 13.53 -13.23
CA LEU A 136 -1.86 12.73 -13.04
C LEU A 136 -2.47 12.41 -14.42
N ARG A 137 -2.73 11.13 -14.71
CA ARG A 137 -3.29 10.69 -16.00
C ARG A 137 -4.49 9.77 -15.79
N PRO A 138 -5.59 9.92 -16.54
CA PRO A 138 -6.73 9.04 -16.40
C PRO A 138 -6.37 7.62 -16.88
N SER A 139 -6.89 6.59 -16.23
CA SER A 139 -6.62 5.20 -16.60
C SER A 139 -7.23 4.82 -17.95
N SER A 140 -8.14 5.62 -18.48
CA SER A 140 -8.67 5.51 -19.85
C SER A 140 -7.68 6.01 -20.92
N SER A 141 -6.71 6.87 -20.58
CA SER A 141 -5.66 7.29 -21.52
C SER A 141 -4.37 7.80 -20.85
N LEU A 142 -3.35 6.92 -20.80
CA LEU A 142 -2.01 7.25 -20.30
C LEU A 142 -1.22 8.25 -21.19
N ALA A 143 -1.72 8.53 -22.40
CA ALA A 143 -1.19 9.54 -23.30
C ALA A 143 -1.63 10.98 -22.93
N LYS A 144 -2.68 11.11 -22.12
CA LYS A 144 -3.23 12.38 -21.66
C LYS A 144 -2.83 12.66 -20.21
N VAL A 145 -2.74 13.93 -19.86
CA VAL A 145 -2.29 14.41 -18.54
C VAL A 145 -3.20 15.54 -18.07
N LEU A 146 -3.56 15.52 -16.78
CA LEU A 146 -4.18 16.64 -16.08
C LEU A 146 -3.36 17.92 -16.34
N THR A 147 -4.01 18.95 -16.85
CA THR A 147 -3.36 20.19 -17.29
C THR A 147 -4.18 21.39 -16.81
N ILE A 148 -3.50 22.40 -16.25
CA ILE A 148 -4.09 23.71 -15.95
C ILE A 148 -4.01 24.58 -17.21
N ASP A 149 -5.15 25.07 -17.70
CA ASP A 149 -5.20 25.96 -18.88
C ASP A 149 -6.16 27.13 -18.64
N ASN A 150 -5.61 28.33 -18.48
CA ASN A 150 -6.38 29.54 -18.15
C ASN A 150 -7.38 29.31 -16.99
N ASN A 151 -6.88 28.71 -15.91
CA ASN A 151 -7.59 28.24 -14.71
C ASN A 151 -8.63 27.10 -14.92
N ASN A 152 -8.86 26.63 -16.15
CA ASN A 152 -9.61 25.40 -16.40
C ASN A 152 -8.76 24.19 -16.00
N VAL A 153 -9.41 23.15 -15.45
CA VAL A 153 -8.82 21.84 -15.22
C VAL A 153 -9.32 20.89 -16.30
N LEU A 154 -8.41 20.40 -17.14
CA LEU A 154 -8.70 19.57 -18.32
C LEU A 154 -7.58 18.55 -18.56
N ILE A 155 -7.72 17.67 -19.56
CA ILE A 155 -6.64 16.79 -20.01
C ILE A 155 -6.07 17.19 -21.37
N LYS A 156 -4.75 17.10 -21.54
CA LYS A 156 -4.03 17.32 -22.80
C LYS A 156 -2.95 16.26 -23.04
N ALA A 157 -2.44 16.15 -24.25
CA ALA A 157 -1.26 15.34 -24.56
C ALA A 157 -0.07 15.72 -23.64
N SER A 158 0.76 14.74 -23.27
CA SER A 158 1.91 15.00 -22.39
C SER A 158 2.98 15.86 -23.10
N GLN A 159 3.18 17.06 -22.58
CA GLN A 159 4.23 18.01 -22.97
C GLN A 159 5.23 18.28 -21.83
N LYS A 160 5.00 17.72 -20.64
CA LYS A 160 5.86 17.81 -19.44
C LYS A 160 6.13 19.24 -18.95
N THR A 161 5.22 20.16 -19.27
CA THR A 161 5.27 21.56 -18.83
C THR A 161 4.97 21.71 -17.34
N SER A 162 5.19 22.92 -16.80
CA SER A 162 4.81 23.27 -15.43
C SER A 162 3.31 23.14 -15.16
N GLN A 163 2.46 23.36 -16.17
CA GLN A 163 0.99 23.20 -16.05
C GLN A 163 0.52 21.74 -15.96
N GLN A 164 1.42 20.77 -16.17
CA GLN A 164 1.16 19.32 -16.12
C GLN A 164 1.83 18.62 -14.92
N LYS A 165 2.43 19.40 -14.02
CA LYS A 165 3.19 18.93 -12.85
C LYS A 165 2.59 19.50 -11.57
N PHE A 166 2.25 18.63 -10.64
CA PHE A 166 1.53 18.97 -9.41
C PHE A 166 2.30 18.51 -8.18
N LYS A 167 2.27 19.30 -7.11
CA LYS A 167 2.86 18.89 -5.82
C LYS A 167 1.77 18.25 -4.96
N ILE A 168 1.91 16.95 -4.68
CA ILE A 168 1.00 16.22 -3.79
C ILE A 168 1.56 16.34 -2.38
N SER A 169 0.85 17.07 -1.52
CA SER A 169 1.25 17.35 -0.14
C SER A 169 0.34 16.59 0.82
N ILE A 170 0.84 15.47 1.36
CA ILE A 170 0.12 14.63 2.33
C ILE A 170 -0.11 15.43 3.62
N LEU A 171 -1.34 15.42 4.13
CA LEU A 171 -1.73 16.12 5.36
C LEU A 171 -1.58 15.22 6.59
N SER A 172 -1.08 15.78 7.69
CA SER A 172 -1.07 15.14 9.01
C SER A 172 -2.49 15.04 9.60
N THR A 173 -2.67 14.25 10.67
CA THR A 173 -3.98 14.13 11.35
C THR A 173 -4.46 15.49 11.88
N GLU A 174 -3.53 16.31 12.36
CA GLU A 174 -3.75 17.66 12.90
C GLU A 174 -4.14 18.63 11.78
N GLN A 175 -3.45 18.56 10.64
CA GLN A 175 -3.80 19.36 9.46
C GLN A 175 -5.18 19.00 8.90
N ILE A 176 -5.53 17.71 8.87
CA ILE A 176 -6.87 17.23 8.46
C ILE A 176 -7.94 17.74 9.43
N ALA A 177 -7.68 17.71 10.74
CA ALA A 177 -8.60 18.21 11.76
C ALA A 177 -8.75 19.75 11.74
N ALA A 178 -7.74 20.47 11.26
CA ALA A 178 -7.77 21.93 11.09
C ALA A 178 -8.43 22.41 9.78
N LEU A 179 -8.90 21.50 8.91
CA LEU A 179 -9.61 21.87 7.68
C LEU A 179 -10.97 22.51 8.01
N LYS A 180 -11.17 23.74 7.55
CA LYS A 180 -12.45 24.46 7.67
C LYS A 180 -13.48 23.81 6.73
N GLN A 181 -14.75 23.76 7.13
CA GLN A 181 -15.81 23.36 6.20
C GLN A 181 -15.88 24.36 5.04
N ALA A 182 -15.95 23.86 3.80
CA ALA A 182 -16.11 24.72 2.63
C ALA A 182 -17.44 25.47 2.68
N SER A 183 -17.41 26.81 2.50
CA SER A 183 -18.62 27.63 2.42
C SER A 183 -19.38 27.32 1.13
N SER A 184 -20.69 27.12 1.23
CA SER A 184 -21.57 26.84 0.09
C SER A 184 -21.97 28.13 -0.64
N THR A 185 -21.00 28.80 -1.28
CA THR A 185 -21.27 30.01 -2.06
C THR A 185 -22.01 29.63 -3.35
N SER A 186 -23.33 29.84 -3.39
CA SER A 186 -24.14 29.67 -4.59
C SER A 186 -23.91 30.85 -5.55
N THR A 187 -23.01 30.68 -6.53
CA THR A 187 -22.67 31.72 -7.50
C THR A 187 -23.76 31.92 -8.55
N THR A 188 -24.88 32.54 -8.15
CA THR A 188 -25.92 33.01 -9.08
C THR A 188 -25.38 34.21 -9.86
N SER A 189 -25.02 34.00 -11.13
CA SER A 189 -24.49 35.06 -11.99
C SER A 189 -25.61 35.92 -12.58
N SER A 190 -25.99 37.00 -11.89
CA SER A 190 -26.89 38.04 -12.42
C SER A 190 -26.17 39.38 -12.56
N SER A 191 -25.76 39.69 -13.79
CA SER A 191 -25.19 41.00 -14.16
C SER A 191 -26.29 41.96 -14.60
N SER A 192 -26.75 42.83 -13.70
CA SER A 192 -27.11 44.21 -14.04
C SER A 192 -27.21 45.08 -12.79
N SER A 193 -26.74 46.31 -12.90
CA SER A 193 -26.90 47.35 -11.90
C SER A 193 -28.24 48.07 -12.09
N GLU A 194 -29.00 48.30 -11.01
CA GLU A 194 -29.69 49.59 -10.80
C GLU A 194 -30.14 49.81 -9.34
N THR A 195 -29.48 50.79 -8.71
CA THR A 195 -29.99 51.95 -7.96
C THR A 195 -31.34 51.89 -7.20
N THR A 196 -31.35 52.63 -6.07
CA THR A 196 -32.48 53.30 -5.37
C THR A 196 -33.32 52.56 -4.31
N THR A 197 -33.06 52.99 -3.06
CA THR A 197 -34.03 53.31 -1.97
C THR A 197 -34.83 52.24 -1.22
N LYS A 198 -34.87 52.47 0.11
CA LYS A 198 -35.83 51.93 1.09
C LYS A 198 -37.28 52.22 0.68
N THR A 199 -38.24 51.42 1.18
CA THR A 199 -39.20 51.83 2.23
C THR A 199 -39.81 50.56 2.85
N ASP A 200 -40.10 50.55 4.15
CA ASP A 200 -40.90 49.51 4.82
C ASP A 200 -42.40 49.65 4.49
N ILE A 201 -43.19 48.57 4.58
CA ILE A 201 -44.57 48.53 5.11
C ILE A 201 -45.09 47.08 5.07
N ALA A 202 -46.07 46.77 5.92
CA ALA A 202 -46.57 45.41 6.17
C ALA A 202 -48.04 45.23 5.79
N GLU A 203 -48.50 43.98 5.97
CA GLU A 203 -49.90 43.52 6.15
C GLU A 203 -50.84 43.33 4.94
N LYS A 204 -51.32 42.07 4.87
CA LYS A 204 -52.72 41.62 4.76
C LYS A 204 -53.52 41.68 3.43
N LYS A 205 -53.81 40.44 2.99
CA LYS A 205 -55.15 39.82 2.81
C LYS A 205 -55.95 40.04 1.52
N ASP A 206 -56.59 38.91 1.15
CA ASP A 206 -57.89 38.75 0.49
C ASP A 206 -58.07 39.31 -0.94
N SER A 207 -58.84 38.70 -1.85
CA SER A 207 -59.44 37.35 -1.90
C SER A 207 -59.99 37.07 -3.31
N ASN A 208 -60.15 35.77 -3.68
CA ASN A 208 -61.05 35.29 -4.74
C ASN A 208 -60.67 35.68 -6.21
N SER A 209 -61.21 35.06 -7.28
CA SER A 209 -62.20 33.98 -7.41
C SER A 209 -62.04 33.20 -8.74
N THR A 210 -62.81 32.10 -8.87
CA THR A 210 -63.38 31.52 -10.13
C THR A 210 -62.43 30.86 -11.15
N THR A 211 -62.70 29.65 -11.71
CA THR A 211 -63.83 28.71 -11.50
C THR A 211 -63.43 27.26 -11.84
N SER A 212 -64.00 26.29 -11.09
CA SER A 212 -64.65 25.01 -11.49
C SER A 212 -64.18 24.22 -12.74
N THR A 213 -64.20 22.88 -12.82
CA THR A 213 -64.54 21.71 -11.95
C THR A 213 -63.97 20.43 -12.67
N THR A 214 -64.29 19.13 -12.50
CA THR A 214 -65.27 18.25 -11.77
C THR A 214 -64.70 16.81 -11.85
N ASP A 215 -64.93 15.84 -10.97
CA ASP A 215 -65.58 15.82 -9.64
C ASP A 215 -65.15 14.58 -8.81
N LYS A 216 -65.17 14.73 -7.48
CA LYS A 216 -65.63 13.77 -6.42
C LYS A 216 -65.16 12.29 -6.39
N THR A 217 -64.41 11.84 -5.36
CA THR A 217 -64.82 11.27 -4.02
C THR A 217 -65.32 9.79 -4.08
N SER A 218 -65.31 8.96 -3.02
CA SER A 218 -65.41 9.25 -1.57
C SER A 218 -64.80 8.21 -0.62
N THR A 219 -64.68 8.63 0.65
CA THR A 219 -64.62 7.87 1.93
C THR A 219 -65.62 6.70 2.05
N ALA A 220 -65.58 5.76 3.02
CA ALA A 220 -64.95 5.70 4.35
C ALA A 220 -64.65 4.21 4.75
N LYS A 221 -63.73 3.85 5.67
CA LYS A 221 -63.75 3.83 7.16
C LYS A 221 -64.83 2.94 7.83
N VAL A 222 -64.39 1.88 8.54
CA VAL A 222 -64.95 1.17 9.74
C VAL A 222 -64.00 -0.04 10.03
N ASP A 223 -63.35 -0.20 11.19
CA ASP A 223 -63.79 -0.78 12.49
C ASP A 223 -64.01 -2.34 12.40
N GLN A 224 -63.59 -3.26 13.30
CA GLN A 224 -63.32 -3.25 14.76
C GLN A 224 -62.33 -4.33 15.29
N THR A 225 -61.75 -4.08 16.49
CA THR A 225 -61.33 -5.03 17.59
C THR A 225 -60.31 -6.16 17.29
N VAL A 226 -59.66 -6.87 18.25
CA VAL A 226 -59.71 -7.01 19.74
C VAL A 226 -58.25 -7.05 20.32
N ASP A 227 -58.04 -6.94 21.65
CA ASP A 227 -56.75 -7.23 22.35
C ASP A 227 -56.67 -8.73 22.81
N THR A 228 -56.01 -9.29 23.85
CA THR A 228 -55.67 -8.80 25.21
C THR A 228 -54.49 -9.55 25.88
N THR A 229 -53.37 -8.84 26.16
CA THR A 229 -52.36 -9.11 27.23
C THR A 229 -51.41 -10.34 27.24
N LYS A 230 -50.31 -10.15 28.01
CA LYS A 230 -49.59 -11.11 28.91
C LYS A 230 -48.44 -12.01 28.43
N THR A 231 -47.22 -11.53 28.71
CA THR A 231 -46.23 -12.06 29.69
C THR A 231 -45.83 -13.55 29.74
N THR A 232 -44.50 -13.75 29.82
CA THR A 232 -43.71 -14.89 30.36
C THR A 232 -43.56 -16.22 29.59
N THR A 233 -42.28 -16.59 29.52
CA THR A 233 -41.67 -17.90 29.29
C THR A 233 -42.27 -19.08 30.07
N ASN A 234 -42.21 -20.27 29.45
CA ASN A 234 -42.17 -21.61 30.07
C ASN A 234 -41.70 -22.63 29.01
N THR A 235 -41.10 -23.81 29.25
CA THR A 235 -40.17 -24.35 30.27
C THR A 235 -39.93 -25.84 29.94
N SER A 236 -38.71 -26.36 30.05
CA SER A 236 -38.31 -27.78 30.31
C SER A 236 -36.86 -27.99 29.84
N SER A 237 -36.04 -28.88 30.41
CA SER A 237 -36.09 -29.72 31.64
C SER A 237 -34.71 -29.62 32.32
N ASP A 238 -34.55 -29.52 33.64
CA ASP A 238 -34.87 -30.47 34.74
C ASP A 238 -34.08 -31.79 34.72
N SER A 239 -33.20 -31.98 35.73
CA SER A 239 -33.04 -33.25 36.45
C SER A 239 -32.50 -33.03 37.88
N SER A 240 -33.33 -33.32 38.89
CA SER A 240 -32.99 -33.41 40.34
C SER A 240 -31.70 -34.22 40.68
N LYS A 241 -31.04 -34.13 41.87
CA LYS A 241 -31.50 -34.13 43.30
C LYS A 241 -30.45 -33.39 44.18
N LYS A 242 -30.76 -32.58 45.20
CA LYS A 242 -31.58 -32.71 46.44
C LYS A 242 -30.92 -33.50 47.59
N ASN A 243 -30.58 -32.81 48.67
CA ASN A 243 -31.14 -33.08 50.01
C ASN A 243 -30.97 -31.90 50.99
N ASP A 244 -31.87 -31.83 51.97
CA ASP A 244 -32.03 -30.82 53.03
C ASP A 244 -31.17 -31.20 54.28
N THR A 245 -31.13 -30.52 55.45
CA THR A 245 -32.06 -29.57 56.12
C THR A 245 -31.37 -28.79 57.27
N SER A 246 -31.81 -27.54 57.53
CA SER A 246 -31.88 -26.79 58.83
C SER A 246 -30.60 -26.64 59.74
N THR A 247 -30.53 -25.79 60.78
CA THR A 247 -31.54 -25.07 61.61
C THR A 247 -30.93 -23.86 62.37
N SER A 248 -31.74 -22.83 62.71
CA SER A 248 -31.49 -21.82 63.79
C SER A 248 -30.31 -20.84 63.58
N SER A 249 -30.16 -19.63 64.15
CA SER A 249 -30.98 -18.58 64.82
C SER A 249 -30.04 -17.34 64.89
N GLY A 250 -30.38 -16.05 65.01
CA GLY A 250 -31.56 -15.29 65.42
C GLY A 250 -31.06 -14.00 66.14
N ASN A 251 -31.57 -12.81 65.79
CA ASN A 251 -31.39 -11.47 66.41
C ASN A 251 -30.04 -11.03 67.04
N ALA A 252 -29.50 -9.87 66.60
CA ALA A 252 -29.57 -8.59 67.35
C ALA A 252 -28.69 -7.43 66.77
N THR A 253 -29.34 -6.53 66.03
CA THR A 253 -29.17 -5.05 65.94
C THR A 253 -27.90 -4.26 66.37
N PHE A 254 -27.57 -3.30 65.48
CA PHE A 254 -27.11 -1.89 65.68
C PHE A 254 -25.61 -1.48 65.67
N SER A 255 -25.30 -0.61 64.69
CA SER A 255 -24.24 0.44 64.62
C SER A 255 -22.76 0.01 64.69
N SER A 256 -21.81 0.65 64.00
CA SER A 256 -21.81 1.97 63.33
C SER A 256 -20.90 1.99 62.08
N ASP A 257 -20.62 3.18 61.51
CA ASP A 257 -19.82 3.37 60.30
C ASP A 257 -18.42 2.74 60.31
N SER A 258 -18.03 2.17 59.17
CA SER A 258 -16.64 2.18 58.71
C SER A 258 -16.59 2.18 57.18
N ALA A 259 -15.92 3.17 56.60
CA ALA A 259 -15.84 3.33 55.16
C ALA A 259 -14.87 2.29 54.55
N SER A 260 -15.42 1.31 53.83
CA SER A 260 -14.62 0.35 53.06
C SER A 260 -14.03 1.01 51.82
N THR A 261 -12.95 1.78 52.01
CA THR A 261 -12.10 2.25 50.91
C THR A 261 -11.44 1.04 50.26
N THR A 262 -11.92 0.66 49.08
CA THR A 262 -11.35 -0.44 48.31
C THR A 262 -9.95 -0.05 47.84
N GLU A 263 -8.93 -0.48 48.58
CA GLU A 263 -7.54 -0.15 48.25
C GLU A 263 -7.19 -0.75 46.89
N LYS A 264 -7.04 0.11 45.87
CA LYS A 264 -6.65 -0.31 44.53
C LYS A 264 -5.27 -0.93 44.61
N ALA A 265 -5.18 -2.24 44.32
CA ALA A 265 -3.93 -3.00 44.29
C ALA A 265 -2.82 -2.20 43.61
N LYS A 266 -1.80 -1.86 44.39
CA LYS A 266 -0.76 -0.90 44.04
C LYS A 266 0.15 -1.50 42.97
N VAL A 267 -0.12 -1.21 41.70
CA VAL A 267 0.61 -1.75 40.54
C VAL A 267 2.09 -1.33 40.63
N THR A 268 2.92 -2.26 41.10
CA THR A 268 4.36 -2.08 41.27
C THR A 268 5.10 -2.22 39.94
N ASN A 269 6.11 -1.37 39.77
CA ASN A 269 7.10 -1.56 38.72
C ASN A 269 8.05 -2.69 39.15
N VAL A 270 8.44 -3.55 38.21
CA VAL A 270 9.27 -4.74 38.48
C VAL A 270 10.74 -4.44 38.15
N ASP A 271 11.63 -4.77 39.08
CA ASP A 271 13.06 -4.75 38.83
C ASP A 271 13.52 -6.10 38.24
N LEU A 272 14.04 -6.06 37.02
CA LEU A 272 14.60 -7.20 36.30
C LEU A 272 16.14 -7.09 36.21
N GLY A 273 16.76 -6.10 36.86
CA GLY A 273 18.19 -5.83 36.83
C GLY A 273 18.60 -4.85 35.73
N ASP A 274 19.73 -4.16 35.94
CA ASP A 274 19.98 -2.86 35.29
C ASP A 274 20.29 -2.94 33.79
N SER A 275 20.83 -4.06 33.31
CA SER A 275 21.17 -4.27 31.89
C SER A 275 21.18 -5.75 31.52
N PHE A 276 20.34 -6.17 30.58
CA PHE A 276 20.29 -7.56 30.10
C PHE A 276 19.70 -7.67 28.68
N THR A 277 20.12 -8.68 27.93
CA THR A 277 19.43 -9.10 26.69
C THR A 277 18.29 -10.07 27.04
N ALA A 278 17.15 -9.94 26.36
CA ALA A 278 16.02 -10.85 26.45
C ALA A 278 15.23 -10.92 25.13
N ARG A 279 14.33 -11.90 25.06
CA ARG A 279 13.22 -11.95 24.11
C ARG A 279 11.92 -11.58 24.84
N ILE A 280 11.14 -10.68 24.27
CA ILE A 280 9.76 -10.41 24.72
C ILE A 280 8.84 -11.38 23.97
N LYS A 281 7.98 -12.11 24.67
CA LYS A 281 7.09 -13.13 24.08
C LYS A 281 5.64 -12.90 24.51
N HIS A 282 4.69 -13.02 23.61
CA HIS A 282 3.26 -13.01 23.96
C HIS A 282 2.91 -14.28 24.75
N LYS A 283 2.31 -14.13 25.94
CA LYS A 283 2.19 -15.19 26.95
C LYS A 283 1.35 -16.38 26.48
N ALA A 284 0.33 -16.14 25.66
CA ALA A 284 -0.61 -17.18 25.21
C ALA A 284 -0.11 -17.97 23.99
N SER A 285 0.58 -17.32 23.04
CA SER A 285 1.06 -17.99 21.82
C SER A 285 2.55 -18.38 21.84
N GLY A 286 3.32 -17.90 22.82
CA GLY A 286 4.78 -18.13 22.93
C GLY A 286 5.62 -17.47 21.84
N LYS A 287 4.98 -16.77 20.89
CA LYS A 287 5.63 -16.05 19.78
C LYS A 287 6.36 -14.79 20.28
N SER A 288 7.41 -14.41 19.58
CA SER A 288 8.24 -13.24 19.90
C SER A 288 7.57 -11.95 19.45
N VAL A 289 7.66 -10.91 20.27
CA VAL A 289 7.63 -9.52 19.79
C VAL A 289 8.94 -9.26 19.04
N ALA A 290 8.85 -8.70 17.83
CA ALA A 290 9.94 -8.63 16.88
C ALA A 290 9.87 -7.38 15.99
N VAL A 291 11.01 -6.97 15.45
CA VAL A 291 11.09 -5.90 14.44
C VAL A 291 10.64 -6.44 13.08
N GLY A 292 9.56 -5.88 12.56
CA GLY A 292 9.01 -6.18 11.25
C GLY A 292 9.53 -5.25 10.14
N ASN A 293 8.76 -5.14 9.05
CA ASN A 293 9.06 -4.23 7.95
C ASN A 293 8.95 -2.76 8.41
N SER A 294 9.70 -1.87 7.75
CA SER A 294 9.61 -0.40 7.93
C SER A 294 9.80 0.11 9.38
N ASN A 295 10.58 -0.63 10.20
CA ASN A 295 10.77 -0.40 11.65
C ASN A 295 9.53 -0.67 12.52
N ASN A 296 8.45 -1.25 11.98
CA ASN A 296 7.27 -1.61 12.77
C ASN A 296 7.59 -2.73 13.79
N VAL A 297 6.81 -2.84 14.87
CA VAL A 297 6.93 -3.95 15.84
C VAL A 297 5.72 -4.87 15.73
N VAL A 298 5.99 -6.17 15.62
CA VAL A 298 5.02 -7.22 15.26
C VAL A 298 5.25 -8.50 16.05
N LEU A 299 4.27 -9.40 16.03
CA LEU A 299 4.40 -10.76 16.55
C LEU A 299 4.97 -11.71 15.48
N GLN A 300 5.93 -12.57 15.83
CA GLN A 300 6.46 -13.63 14.94
C GLN A 300 6.82 -14.93 15.66
N SER A 301 6.65 -16.06 14.97
CA SER A 301 7.20 -17.37 15.36
C SER A 301 8.70 -17.28 15.68
N VAL A 302 9.14 -17.94 16.75
CA VAL A 302 10.52 -17.83 17.26
C VAL A 302 11.51 -18.41 16.25
N ASN A 303 12.48 -17.61 15.82
CA ASN A 303 13.46 -17.94 14.78
C ASN A 303 14.92 -17.62 15.15
N ASN A 304 15.17 -17.07 16.34
CA ASN A 304 16.50 -16.69 16.85
C ASN A 304 17.26 -15.67 15.97
N TYR A 305 16.58 -14.86 15.15
CA TYR A 305 17.21 -13.71 14.50
C TYR A 305 17.19 -12.45 15.37
N LYS A 306 18.13 -11.51 15.11
CA LYS A 306 18.31 -10.27 15.88
C LYS A 306 17.09 -9.34 15.90
N GLU A 307 16.17 -9.43 14.95
CA GLU A 307 14.87 -8.74 15.05
C GLU A 307 14.02 -9.17 16.27
N GLN A 308 14.27 -10.36 16.84
CA GLN A 308 13.57 -10.90 18.01
C GLN A 308 14.29 -10.65 19.35
N GLY A 309 15.44 -9.98 19.30
CA GLY A 309 16.30 -9.75 20.47
C GLY A 309 16.25 -8.30 20.93
N TRP A 310 16.13 -8.11 22.24
CA TRP A 310 15.97 -6.80 22.86
C TRP A 310 16.96 -6.65 24.01
N GLN A 311 17.75 -5.58 24.00
CA GLN A 311 18.65 -5.22 25.09
C GLN A 311 17.97 -4.18 25.99
N PHE A 312 17.56 -4.62 27.17
CA PHE A 312 16.99 -3.78 28.21
C PHE A 312 18.12 -2.99 28.88
N LYS A 313 17.89 -1.71 29.14
CA LYS A 313 18.67 -0.89 30.07
C LYS A 313 17.71 -0.14 30.98
N LYS A 314 17.89 -0.26 32.29
CA LYS A 314 17.08 0.40 33.32
C LYS A 314 17.49 1.88 33.45
N ASN A 315 16.50 2.73 33.60
CA ASN A 315 16.65 4.16 33.84
C ASN A 315 16.54 4.46 35.34
N SER A 316 16.97 5.64 35.78
CA SER A 316 16.93 6.04 37.21
C SER A 316 15.51 6.18 37.78
N ASP A 317 14.50 6.34 36.93
CA ASP A 317 13.08 6.33 37.27
C ASP A 317 12.47 4.91 37.42
N GLY A 318 13.25 3.85 37.11
CA GLY A 318 12.79 2.46 37.15
C GLY A 318 12.03 1.99 35.91
N SER A 319 11.91 2.83 34.87
CA SER A 319 11.55 2.38 33.52
C SER A 319 12.73 1.73 32.80
N TYR A 320 12.49 1.12 31.66
CA TYR A 320 13.51 0.55 30.78
C TYR A 320 13.49 1.21 29.41
N THR A 321 14.67 1.56 28.93
CA THR A 321 14.91 1.86 27.52
C THR A 321 15.27 0.55 26.82
N ILE A 322 14.44 0.11 25.87
CA ILE A 322 14.49 -1.25 25.30
C ILE A 322 15.07 -1.18 23.88
N TYR A 323 16.36 -1.46 23.73
CA TYR A 323 17.12 -1.35 22.48
C TYR A 323 16.91 -2.57 21.57
N SER A 324 16.84 -2.38 20.25
CA SER A 324 16.81 -3.48 19.30
C SER A 324 18.20 -4.11 19.10
N LEU A 325 18.29 -5.44 19.05
CA LEU A 325 19.53 -6.10 18.60
C LEU A 325 19.73 -6.05 17.08
N SER A 326 18.69 -5.77 16.29
CA SER A 326 18.82 -5.58 14.82
C SER A 326 19.34 -4.20 14.42
N ASP A 327 19.09 -3.17 15.25
CA ASP A 327 19.63 -1.82 15.07
C ASP A 327 19.88 -1.19 16.44
N SER A 328 21.14 -1.21 16.90
CA SER A 328 21.52 -0.77 18.25
C SER A 328 21.41 0.74 18.49
N LYS A 329 21.11 1.53 17.45
CA LYS A 329 20.78 2.96 17.57
C LYS A 329 19.29 3.21 17.83
N LYS A 330 18.46 2.17 17.72
CA LYS A 330 17.00 2.25 17.87
C LYS A 330 16.49 1.50 19.08
N VAL A 331 15.40 2.03 19.61
CA VAL A 331 14.69 1.55 20.80
C VAL A 331 13.21 1.39 20.51
N LEU A 332 12.54 0.55 21.28
CA LEU A 332 11.08 0.44 21.31
C LEU A 332 10.46 1.82 21.55
N ASP A 333 9.45 2.19 20.75
CA ASP A 333 8.94 3.55 20.67
C ASP A 333 7.42 3.53 20.36
N VAL A 334 6.60 4.25 21.13
CA VAL A 334 5.20 4.52 20.74
C VAL A 334 5.19 5.67 19.73
N TYR A 335 4.68 5.41 18.53
CA TYR A 335 4.70 6.37 17.43
C TYR A 335 4.08 7.72 17.83
N GLY A 336 4.85 8.80 17.61
CA GLY A 336 4.40 10.18 17.81
C GLY A 336 4.04 10.57 19.25
N ILE A 337 4.48 9.80 20.26
CA ILE A 337 4.08 9.99 21.67
C ILE A 337 2.54 9.94 21.86
N LEU A 338 1.84 9.23 20.98
CA LEU A 338 0.37 9.22 20.93
C LEU A 338 -0.22 8.34 22.05
N ASP A 339 -0.64 8.95 23.14
CA ASP A 339 -1.36 8.29 24.23
C ASP A 339 -2.83 7.99 23.85
N LYS A 340 -3.05 7.06 22.91
CA LYS A 340 -4.37 6.59 22.47
C LYS A 340 -4.36 5.09 22.17
N ASN A 341 -5.54 4.49 22.11
CA ASN A 341 -5.71 3.10 21.69
C ASN A 341 -5.43 2.98 20.18
N GLY A 342 -4.79 1.89 19.74
CA GLY A 342 -4.33 1.75 18.36
C GLY A 342 -3.17 2.71 18.00
N ALA A 343 -2.48 3.30 18.97
CA ALA A 343 -1.21 3.97 18.68
C ALA A 343 -0.13 2.92 18.43
N ASN A 344 0.52 3.02 17.27
CA ASN A 344 1.43 1.98 16.80
C ASN A 344 2.72 1.92 17.63
N ILE A 345 3.22 0.72 17.92
CA ILE A 345 4.55 0.54 18.52
C ILE A 345 5.55 0.15 17.42
N GLN A 346 6.69 0.83 17.42
CA GLN A 346 7.74 0.74 16.40
C GLN A 346 9.12 0.65 17.07
N ILE A 347 10.19 0.65 16.27
CA ILE A 347 11.52 1.06 16.73
C ILE A 347 11.91 2.42 16.12
N CYS A 348 12.38 3.34 16.96
CA CYS A 348 12.81 4.68 16.56
C CYS A 348 14.22 4.96 17.10
N THR A 349 14.93 5.90 16.49
CA THR A 349 16.24 6.35 16.98
C THR A 349 16.10 6.89 18.42
N LEU A 350 17.04 6.54 19.30
CA LEU A 350 17.03 7.00 20.68
C LEU A 350 16.99 8.54 20.76
N ASN A 351 15.96 9.07 21.41
CA ASN A 351 15.77 10.50 21.71
C ASN A 351 15.44 10.76 23.20
N ASN A 352 15.37 9.71 24.03
CA ASN A 352 15.02 9.74 25.46
C ASN A 352 13.58 10.23 25.78
N GLY A 353 12.69 10.26 24.79
CA GLY A 353 11.29 10.64 24.96
C GLY A 353 10.49 9.68 25.85
N LEU A 354 9.40 10.18 26.42
CA LEU A 354 8.51 9.42 27.31
C LEU A 354 7.87 8.19 26.63
N ASN A 355 7.85 8.17 25.30
CA ASN A 355 7.38 7.07 24.47
C ASN A 355 8.43 5.96 24.24
N GLN A 356 9.69 6.18 24.63
CA GLN A 356 10.82 5.25 24.48
C GLN A 356 11.22 4.56 25.79
N LYS A 357 10.54 4.90 26.88
CA LYS A 357 10.73 4.36 28.24
C LYS A 357 9.54 3.50 28.63
N PHE A 358 9.78 2.28 29.07
CA PHE A 358 8.72 1.32 29.43
C PHE A 358 8.87 0.82 30.86
N TYR A 359 7.88 1.07 31.70
CA TYR A 359 7.72 0.44 33.00
C TYR A 359 7.24 -0.99 32.83
N ILE A 360 7.99 -1.95 33.36
CA ILE A 360 7.59 -3.37 33.41
C ILE A 360 6.77 -3.59 34.67
N ARG A 361 5.61 -4.23 34.55
CA ARG A 361 4.62 -4.38 35.63
C ARG A 361 4.09 -5.80 35.64
N GLU A 362 4.17 -6.51 36.75
CA GLU A 362 3.64 -7.88 36.84
C GLU A 362 2.11 -7.91 36.73
N THR A 363 1.56 -8.94 36.09
CA THR A 363 0.09 -9.16 36.05
C THR A 363 -0.45 -9.53 37.43
N SER A 364 0.39 -10.23 38.20
CA SER A 364 0.19 -10.60 39.60
C SER A 364 1.55 -10.97 40.20
N SER A 365 1.71 -10.78 41.52
CA SER A 365 2.99 -10.93 42.23
C SER A 365 3.61 -12.32 42.01
N GLY A 366 4.85 -12.36 41.51
CA GLY A 366 5.62 -13.59 41.25
C GLY A 366 5.16 -14.40 40.04
N SER A 367 4.27 -13.87 39.19
CA SER A 367 3.76 -14.57 38.01
C SER A 367 4.79 -14.75 36.89
N GLY A 368 5.81 -13.89 36.82
CA GLY A 368 6.74 -13.83 35.69
C GLY A 368 6.07 -13.42 34.36
N VAL A 369 4.85 -12.87 34.43
CA VAL A 369 4.08 -12.34 33.29
C VAL A 369 3.89 -10.85 33.51
N TYR A 370 4.07 -10.06 32.45
CA TYR A 370 4.22 -8.61 32.53
C TYR A 370 3.35 -7.87 31.53
N TYR A 371 2.86 -6.72 31.96
CA TYR A 371 2.49 -5.59 31.11
C TYR A 371 3.70 -4.70 30.86
N LEU A 372 3.82 -4.16 29.64
CA LEU A 372 4.82 -3.14 29.30
C LEU A 372 4.12 -1.80 29.11
N GLN A 373 4.29 -0.88 30.05
CA GLN A 373 3.61 0.42 30.07
C GLN A 373 4.58 1.55 29.68
N PRO A 374 4.38 2.26 28.55
CA PRO A 374 5.23 3.40 28.20
C PRO A 374 5.02 4.56 29.17
N GLU A 375 6.07 5.34 29.47
CA GLU A 375 5.98 6.48 30.40
C GLU A 375 4.99 7.57 29.93
N CYS A 376 4.84 7.72 28.61
CA CYS A 376 3.85 8.61 27.99
C CYS A 376 2.38 8.20 28.25
N SER A 377 2.11 7.01 28.82
CA SER A 377 0.77 6.58 29.21
C SER A 377 0.64 6.30 30.70
N LYS A 378 -0.50 6.67 31.28
CA LYS A 378 -0.87 6.26 32.64
C LYS A 378 -1.90 5.12 32.68
N THR A 379 -2.56 4.80 31.55
CA THR A 379 -3.69 3.85 31.47
C THR A 379 -3.58 2.80 30.38
N ARG A 380 -2.60 2.89 29.47
CA ARG A 380 -2.40 1.96 28.35
C ARG A 380 -1.09 1.20 28.45
N VAL A 381 -1.07 0.02 27.84
CA VAL A 381 0.04 -0.94 27.82
C VAL A 381 0.24 -1.48 26.40
N MET A 382 1.40 -2.10 26.15
CA MET A 382 1.62 -2.91 24.95
C MET A 382 0.50 -3.95 24.78
N ASP A 383 -0.03 -4.05 23.56
CA ASP A 383 -1.15 -4.91 23.19
C ASP A 383 -0.88 -5.56 21.82
N LEU A 384 -1.25 -6.82 21.68
CA LEU A 384 -1.27 -7.55 20.40
C LEU A 384 -2.62 -7.29 19.71
N THR A 385 -2.64 -6.47 18.65
CA THR A 385 -3.87 -5.99 17.98
C THR A 385 -4.93 -7.09 17.81
N GLY A 386 -6.04 -6.96 18.53
CA GLY A 386 -7.18 -7.89 18.47
C GLY A 386 -6.89 -9.32 18.96
N ASN A 387 -5.84 -9.52 19.76
CA ASN A 387 -5.27 -10.82 20.14
C ASN A 387 -4.92 -11.73 18.94
N ASN A 388 -4.63 -11.14 17.77
CA ASN A 388 -4.36 -11.92 16.56
C ASN A 388 -2.98 -12.58 16.63
N THR A 389 -2.93 -13.89 16.83
CA THR A 389 -1.68 -14.66 17.00
C THR A 389 -1.00 -15.10 15.70
N ALA A 390 -1.44 -14.63 14.53
CA ALA A 390 -0.73 -14.82 13.26
C ALA A 390 0.68 -14.19 13.25
N ASP A 391 1.51 -14.54 12.26
CA ASP A 391 2.82 -13.91 12.09
C ASP A 391 2.69 -12.60 11.32
N ASN A 392 3.41 -11.58 11.80
CA ASN A 392 3.34 -10.17 11.42
C ASN A 392 2.07 -9.42 11.88
N SER A 393 1.28 -10.02 12.79
CA SER A 393 0.25 -9.28 13.54
C SER A 393 0.87 -8.13 14.33
N ASN A 394 0.16 -7.01 14.38
CA ASN A 394 0.70 -5.74 14.86
C ASN A 394 0.81 -5.67 16.40
N ILE A 395 1.76 -4.88 16.89
CA ILE A 395 1.88 -4.52 18.32
C ILE A 395 1.55 -3.03 18.47
N GLU A 396 0.59 -2.72 19.34
CA GLU A 396 0.07 -1.38 19.55
C GLU A 396 0.02 -1.03 21.05
N LEU A 397 -0.42 0.19 21.34
CA LEU A 397 -0.76 0.68 22.67
C LEU A 397 -2.29 0.62 22.85
N TYR A 398 -2.77 -0.02 23.91
CA TYR A 398 -4.22 -0.12 24.22
C TYR A 398 -4.51 -0.02 25.72
N THR A 399 -5.73 0.40 26.10
CA THR A 399 -6.13 0.53 27.52
C THR A 399 -5.96 -0.79 28.25
N LEU A 400 -5.32 -0.77 29.43
CA LEU A 400 -5.16 -1.94 30.28
C LEU A 400 -6.52 -2.59 30.58
N ASN A 401 -6.72 -3.79 30.04
CA ASN A 401 -7.96 -4.56 30.10
C ASN A 401 -7.75 -6.00 30.64
N ASN A 402 -6.49 -6.36 30.95
CA ASN A 402 -6.04 -7.67 31.44
C ASN A 402 -6.23 -8.86 30.47
N SER A 403 -6.60 -8.61 29.22
CA SER A 403 -6.73 -9.66 28.20
C SER A 403 -5.37 -10.30 27.86
N ALA A 404 -5.41 -11.49 27.24
CA ALA A 404 -4.21 -12.22 26.83
C ALA A 404 -3.27 -11.38 25.94
N ALA A 405 -3.84 -10.54 25.07
CA ALA A 405 -3.10 -9.68 24.14
C ALA A 405 -2.08 -8.75 24.81
N GLN A 406 -2.31 -8.41 26.09
CA GLN A 406 -1.47 -7.49 26.86
C GLN A 406 -0.43 -8.20 27.73
N GLN A 407 -0.47 -9.54 27.78
CA GLN A 407 0.34 -10.34 28.69
C GLN A 407 1.60 -10.85 27.97
N PHE A 408 2.78 -10.46 28.44
CA PHE A 408 4.07 -10.84 27.86
C PHE A 408 4.99 -11.51 28.89
N THR A 409 5.89 -12.37 28.45
CA THR A 409 7.03 -12.84 29.25
C THR A 409 8.33 -12.29 28.70
N ILE A 410 9.32 -12.11 29.58
CA ILE A 410 10.64 -11.56 29.25
C ILE A 410 11.68 -12.65 29.51
N GLU A 411 12.04 -13.36 28.43
CA GLU A 411 12.94 -14.51 28.43
C GLU A 411 14.39 -14.04 28.27
N LYS A 412 15.12 -13.92 29.39
CA LYS A 412 16.54 -13.50 29.38
C LYS A 412 17.39 -14.46 28.54
N ALA A 413 18.27 -13.90 27.72
CA ALA A 413 19.04 -14.65 26.73
C ALA A 413 20.38 -13.98 26.41
N ASN A 414 21.37 -14.76 25.95
CA ASN A 414 22.65 -14.22 25.50
C ASN A 414 22.52 -13.56 24.12
N ALA A 415 23.08 -12.36 23.94
CA ALA A 415 23.04 -11.63 22.67
C ALA A 415 23.68 -12.41 21.49
N SER A 416 24.67 -13.26 21.78
CA SER A 416 25.30 -14.17 20.81
C SER A 416 24.37 -15.29 20.30
N GLY A 417 23.27 -15.59 21.01
CA GLY A 417 22.23 -16.51 20.56
C GLY A 417 21.37 -15.95 19.41
N PHE A 418 21.38 -14.64 19.20
CA PHE A 418 20.61 -13.97 18.15
C PHE A 418 21.45 -13.75 16.88
N LYS A 419 21.12 -14.48 15.82
CA LYS A 419 21.82 -14.45 14.53
C LYS A 419 21.37 -13.26 13.68
N THR A 420 22.24 -12.68 12.87
CA THR A 420 21.81 -11.77 11.80
C THR A 420 20.99 -12.53 10.78
N LYS A 421 19.78 -12.06 10.45
CA LYS A 421 18.95 -12.61 9.38
C LYS A 421 19.72 -12.58 8.06
N PRO A 422 19.76 -13.67 7.26
CA PRO A 422 20.41 -13.65 5.96
C PRO A 422 19.76 -12.62 5.03
N VAL A 423 20.51 -11.56 4.68
CA VAL A 423 20.06 -10.56 3.70
C VAL A 423 20.15 -11.19 2.31
N VAL A 424 19.02 -11.73 1.82
CA VAL A 424 18.90 -12.22 0.45
C VAL A 424 19.07 -11.03 -0.50
N SER A 425 20.24 -10.93 -1.14
CA SER A 425 20.53 -9.85 -2.09
C SER A 425 19.51 -9.86 -3.24
N LYS A 426 19.22 -8.70 -3.84
CA LYS A 426 18.24 -8.62 -4.94
C LYS A 426 18.64 -9.51 -6.13
N ARG A 427 19.95 -9.69 -6.38
CA ARG A 427 20.53 -10.71 -7.27
C ARG A 427 20.08 -12.12 -6.91
N GLN A 428 20.25 -12.51 -5.64
CA GLN A 428 19.82 -13.83 -5.17
C GLN A 428 18.29 -14.01 -5.24
N LYS A 429 17.51 -12.94 -5.02
CA LYS A 429 16.04 -12.96 -5.14
C LYS A 429 15.58 -13.24 -6.58
N VAL A 430 16.11 -12.52 -7.59
CA VAL A 430 15.82 -12.79 -9.01
C VAL A 430 16.15 -14.23 -9.39
N ILE A 431 17.33 -14.73 -8.98
CA ILE A 431 17.73 -16.12 -9.29
C ILE A 431 16.90 -17.16 -8.54
N ASN A 432 16.46 -16.89 -7.31
CA ASN A 432 15.54 -17.79 -6.59
C ASN A 432 14.13 -17.84 -7.22
N ILE A 433 13.67 -16.74 -7.81
CA ILE A 433 12.44 -16.71 -8.60
C ILE A 433 12.61 -17.49 -9.91
N ALA A 434 13.70 -17.27 -10.64
CA ALA A 434 14.01 -18.04 -11.86
C ALA A 434 14.10 -19.55 -11.57
N ARG A 435 14.73 -19.94 -10.45
CA ARG A 435 14.79 -21.32 -9.96
C ARG A 435 13.41 -21.95 -9.75
N SER A 436 12.47 -21.23 -9.14
CA SER A 436 11.12 -21.76 -8.88
C SER A 436 10.25 -21.89 -10.14
N GLN A 437 10.73 -21.41 -11.30
CA GLN A 437 10.05 -21.59 -12.58
C GLN A 437 10.56 -22.78 -13.39
N ILE A 438 11.70 -23.39 -13.03
CA ILE A 438 12.32 -24.49 -13.79
C ILE A 438 11.31 -25.65 -13.99
N GLY A 439 11.16 -26.10 -15.23
CA GLY A 439 10.15 -27.09 -15.63
C GLY A 439 8.82 -26.50 -16.10
N THR A 440 8.58 -25.19 -15.96
CA THR A 440 7.44 -24.51 -16.59
C THR A 440 7.59 -24.58 -18.11
N LYS A 441 6.67 -25.26 -18.78
CA LYS A 441 6.56 -25.29 -20.24
C LYS A 441 5.59 -24.24 -20.75
N GLU A 442 5.64 -23.93 -22.03
CA GLU A 442 4.56 -23.21 -22.71
C GLU A 442 3.33 -24.10 -22.97
N GLY A 443 2.18 -23.47 -23.14
CA GLY A 443 1.00 -24.07 -23.74
C GLY A 443 0.95 -23.84 -25.26
N SER A 444 -0.09 -24.36 -25.90
CA SER A 444 -0.31 -24.26 -27.35
C SER A 444 -0.04 -22.86 -27.91
N ASN A 445 0.69 -22.79 -29.03
CA ASN A 445 1.06 -21.55 -29.72
C ASN A 445 1.83 -20.56 -28.79
N ASN A 446 2.96 -21.00 -28.23
CA ASN A 446 3.86 -20.23 -27.36
C ASN A 446 3.21 -19.63 -26.09
N TYR A 447 2.03 -20.11 -25.67
CA TYR A 447 1.25 -19.42 -24.65
C TYR A 447 1.89 -19.55 -23.27
N THR A 448 2.25 -18.43 -22.64
CA THR A 448 2.86 -18.41 -21.31
C THR A 448 2.35 -17.30 -20.41
N LYS A 449 2.33 -17.56 -19.09
CA LYS A 449 2.09 -16.54 -18.06
C LYS A 449 3.06 -15.36 -18.13
N TYR A 450 4.26 -15.56 -18.68
CA TYR A 450 5.26 -14.51 -18.91
C TYR A 450 4.85 -13.59 -20.07
N GLY A 451 4.37 -14.17 -21.17
CA GLY A 451 3.78 -13.45 -22.30
C GLY A 451 2.48 -12.72 -21.93
N VAL A 452 1.64 -13.34 -21.09
CA VAL A 452 0.44 -12.69 -20.52
C VAL A 452 0.80 -11.50 -19.63
N TRP A 453 1.72 -11.68 -18.68
CA TRP A 453 2.19 -10.59 -17.83
C TRP A 453 2.78 -9.43 -18.64
N TYR A 454 3.68 -9.73 -19.59
CA TYR A 454 4.32 -8.69 -20.40
C TYR A 454 3.32 -8.03 -21.36
N GLY A 455 2.43 -8.79 -21.99
CA GLY A 455 1.36 -8.27 -22.84
C GLY A 455 0.40 -7.36 -22.09
N ASN A 456 0.11 -7.64 -20.82
CA ASN A 456 -0.65 -6.73 -19.96
C ASN A 456 0.16 -5.47 -19.60
N TYR A 457 1.46 -5.62 -19.31
CA TYR A 457 2.38 -4.51 -18.99
C TYR A 457 2.57 -3.51 -20.16
N VAL A 458 2.52 -3.97 -21.41
CA VAL A 458 2.63 -3.11 -22.61
C VAL A 458 1.30 -2.94 -23.37
N HIS A 459 0.18 -3.35 -22.76
CA HIS A 459 -1.18 -3.27 -23.31
C HIS A 459 -1.35 -3.86 -24.72
N SER A 460 -0.69 -4.98 -25.01
CA SER A 460 -0.80 -5.67 -26.30
C SER A 460 -0.82 -7.20 -26.16
N SER A 461 -1.92 -7.82 -26.57
CA SER A 461 -2.15 -9.27 -26.47
C SER A 461 -1.27 -10.11 -27.40
N ILE A 462 -0.58 -9.51 -28.38
CA ILE A 462 0.34 -10.23 -29.28
C ILE A 462 1.45 -10.96 -28.52
N TYR A 463 1.87 -10.40 -27.38
CA TYR A 463 2.92 -10.96 -26.53
C TYR A 463 2.49 -12.23 -25.78
N GLN A 464 1.18 -12.51 -25.69
CA GLN A 464 0.69 -13.74 -25.07
C GLN A 464 1.11 -15.01 -25.83
N HIS A 465 1.39 -14.88 -27.13
CA HIS A 465 1.78 -15.96 -28.05
C HIS A 465 3.15 -15.70 -28.73
N ALA A 466 3.95 -14.77 -28.20
CA ALA A 466 5.28 -14.44 -28.73
C ALA A 466 6.39 -15.29 -28.07
N ALA A 467 7.54 -15.38 -28.74
CA ALA A 467 8.74 -16.00 -28.16
C ALA A 467 9.15 -15.28 -26.87
N TRP A 468 9.29 -16.03 -25.77
CA TRP A 468 9.11 -15.48 -24.42
C TRP A 468 10.36 -15.45 -23.53
N CYS A 469 11.56 -15.71 -24.07
CA CYS A 469 12.82 -15.70 -23.32
C CYS A 469 13.05 -14.38 -22.54
N ALA A 470 12.99 -13.24 -23.22
CA ALA A 470 13.15 -11.91 -22.62
C ALA A 470 12.00 -11.55 -21.66
N MET A 471 10.78 -11.99 -21.96
CA MET A 471 9.61 -11.77 -21.11
C MET A 471 9.71 -12.56 -19.80
N PHE A 472 10.27 -13.78 -19.81
CA PHE A 472 10.60 -14.54 -18.60
C PHE A 472 11.68 -13.85 -17.76
N VAL A 473 12.78 -13.41 -18.37
CA VAL A 473 13.85 -12.68 -17.66
C VAL A 473 13.30 -11.40 -17.03
N SER A 474 12.49 -10.65 -17.77
CA SER A 474 11.79 -9.44 -17.32
C SER A 474 10.84 -9.73 -16.14
N TRP A 475 10.04 -10.79 -16.25
CA TRP A 475 9.13 -11.23 -15.18
C TRP A 475 9.89 -11.57 -13.89
N CYS A 476 11.03 -12.28 -13.98
CA CYS A 476 11.85 -12.56 -12.80
C CYS A 476 12.39 -11.29 -12.12
N GLY A 477 12.70 -10.23 -12.89
CA GLY A 477 13.05 -8.91 -12.35
C GLY A 477 11.87 -8.25 -11.63
N ASN A 478 10.69 -8.25 -12.25
CA ASN A 478 9.47 -7.69 -11.68
C ASN A 478 9.05 -8.38 -10.37
N GLN A 479 9.00 -9.71 -10.36
CA GLN A 479 8.66 -10.48 -9.15
C GLN A 479 9.70 -10.34 -8.03
N ALA A 480 10.94 -9.94 -8.36
CA ALA A 480 11.92 -9.57 -7.35
C ALA A 480 11.64 -8.21 -6.69
N GLY A 481 10.69 -7.42 -7.18
CA GLY A 481 10.40 -6.07 -6.69
C GLY A 481 11.41 -5.04 -7.20
N LEU A 482 11.90 -5.20 -8.44
CA LEU A 482 12.75 -4.23 -9.12
C LEU A 482 11.89 -3.26 -9.95
N SER A 483 12.42 -2.07 -10.24
CA SER A 483 11.87 -1.17 -11.26
C SER A 483 12.51 -1.46 -12.62
N SER A 484 11.82 -1.06 -13.70
CA SER A 484 12.35 -1.10 -15.06
C SER A 484 13.65 -0.28 -15.23
N ASP A 485 13.88 0.74 -14.39
CA ASP A 485 15.15 1.50 -14.36
C ASP A 485 16.31 0.80 -13.63
N VAL A 486 16.03 -0.23 -12.85
CA VAL A 486 17.04 -1.12 -12.26
C VAL A 486 17.30 -2.32 -13.16
N PHE A 487 16.22 -2.95 -13.63
CA PHE A 487 16.19 -4.18 -14.41
C PHE A 487 15.17 -4.02 -15.53
N TYR A 488 15.64 -3.81 -16.76
CA TYR A 488 14.79 -3.39 -17.87
C TYR A 488 13.87 -4.49 -18.41
N TYR A 489 12.57 -4.17 -18.50
CA TYR A 489 11.54 -5.07 -19.01
C TYR A 489 11.41 -4.95 -20.53
N HIS A 490 11.59 -6.07 -21.23
CA HIS A 490 11.62 -6.14 -22.68
C HIS A 490 11.16 -7.54 -23.17
N ALA A 491 10.53 -7.58 -24.34
CA ALA A 491 10.24 -8.82 -25.07
C ALA A 491 11.22 -9.09 -26.22
N TYR A 492 11.93 -8.08 -26.70
CA TYR A 492 12.86 -8.18 -27.83
C TYR A 492 14.31 -8.00 -27.37
N CYS A 493 15.15 -9.02 -27.57
CA CYS A 493 16.49 -9.09 -26.99
C CYS A 493 17.41 -7.91 -27.40
N PRO A 494 17.44 -7.43 -28.66
CA PRO A 494 18.24 -6.27 -29.05
C PRO A 494 17.81 -4.96 -28.35
N SER A 495 16.53 -4.78 -28.00
CA SER A 495 16.09 -3.64 -27.18
C SER A 495 16.68 -3.71 -25.77
N GLY A 496 16.76 -4.92 -25.20
CA GLY A 496 17.45 -5.18 -23.94
C GLY A 496 18.93 -4.76 -24.00
N VAL A 497 19.67 -5.27 -24.99
CA VAL A 497 21.07 -4.93 -25.25
C VAL A 497 21.27 -3.42 -25.38
N SER A 498 20.48 -2.78 -26.24
CA SER A 498 20.56 -1.34 -26.52
C SER A 498 20.34 -0.51 -25.25
N TRP A 499 19.36 -0.89 -24.43
CA TRP A 499 19.07 -0.21 -23.17
C TRP A 499 20.23 -0.35 -22.18
N TYR A 500 20.73 -1.57 -21.94
CA TYR A 500 21.82 -1.80 -21.00
C TYR A 500 23.13 -1.15 -21.44
N GLN A 501 23.39 -1.06 -22.76
CA GLN A 501 24.48 -0.26 -23.31
C GLN A 501 24.28 1.24 -23.03
N SER A 502 23.11 1.80 -23.32
CA SER A 502 22.80 3.22 -23.08
C SER A 502 22.91 3.66 -21.61
N LYS A 503 22.73 2.73 -20.67
CA LYS A 503 22.84 2.96 -19.22
C LYS A 503 24.25 2.69 -18.65
N GLY A 504 25.24 2.33 -19.48
CA GLY A 504 26.59 1.97 -19.03
C GLY A 504 26.67 0.65 -18.25
N ARG A 505 25.70 -0.24 -18.47
CA ARG A 505 25.49 -1.51 -17.72
C ARG A 505 25.68 -2.75 -18.60
N TRP A 506 26.53 -2.63 -19.61
CA TRP A 506 26.84 -3.68 -20.58
C TRP A 506 28.27 -4.18 -20.41
N GLN A 507 28.50 -5.47 -20.63
CA GLN A 507 29.80 -6.14 -20.57
C GLN A 507 29.95 -7.04 -21.80
N TRP A 508 31.06 -6.92 -22.52
CA TRP A 508 31.31 -7.72 -23.72
C TRP A 508 31.73 -9.16 -23.39
N LYS A 509 31.57 -10.08 -24.36
CA LYS A 509 32.05 -11.48 -24.29
C LYS A 509 33.52 -11.51 -23.82
N GLY A 510 33.79 -12.34 -22.80
CA GLY A 510 35.09 -12.42 -22.11
C GLY A 510 35.08 -11.84 -20.69
N TYR A 511 34.12 -10.98 -20.34
CA TYR A 511 33.77 -10.65 -18.95
C TYR A 511 33.42 -11.93 -18.16
N VAL A 512 33.82 -12.01 -16.89
CA VAL A 512 33.46 -13.10 -15.97
C VAL A 512 32.16 -12.71 -15.23
N PRO A 513 31.01 -13.32 -15.55
CA PRO A 513 29.71 -12.85 -15.07
C PRO A 513 29.37 -13.32 -13.66
N LYS A 514 28.52 -12.54 -13.00
CA LYS A 514 28.10 -12.72 -11.61
C LYS A 514 26.66 -13.23 -11.56
N MET A 515 26.28 -13.89 -10.47
CA MET A 515 24.90 -14.30 -10.22
C MET A 515 23.93 -13.12 -10.38
N GLY A 516 22.92 -13.26 -11.22
CA GLY A 516 21.94 -12.22 -11.55
C GLY A 516 22.35 -11.27 -12.68
N ASP A 517 23.55 -11.40 -13.26
CA ASP A 517 23.82 -10.80 -14.58
C ASP A 517 22.97 -11.53 -15.64
N ILE A 518 22.65 -10.84 -16.73
CA ILE A 518 21.82 -11.36 -17.82
C ILE A 518 22.76 -11.67 -18.99
N VAL A 519 22.75 -12.90 -19.51
CA VAL A 519 23.49 -13.26 -20.73
C VAL A 519 22.60 -13.08 -21.95
N TYR A 520 23.19 -12.60 -23.04
CA TYR A 520 22.55 -12.46 -24.35
C TYR A 520 23.32 -13.25 -25.41
N TYR A 521 22.58 -13.89 -26.32
CA TYR A 521 23.13 -14.77 -27.33
C TYR A 521 22.82 -14.29 -28.76
N ASP A 522 23.80 -14.49 -29.63
CA ASP A 522 23.77 -14.30 -31.08
C ASP A 522 24.24 -15.66 -31.64
N TRP A 523 23.32 -16.44 -32.19
CA TRP A 523 23.58 -17.85 -32.52
C TRP A 523 24.18 -18.03 -33.91
N ASN A 524 23.94 -17.09 -34.83
CA ASN A 524 24.36 -17.17 -36.23
C ASN A 524 25.57 -16.27 -36.56
N GLY A 525 25.92 -15.31 -35.70
CA GLY A 525 27.01 -14.36 -35.87
C GLY A 525 26.65 -13.09 -36.65
N ASP A 526 25.36 -12.84 -36.95
CA ASP A 526 24.91 -11.69 -37.75
C ASP A 526 24.85 -10.37 -36.95
N ARG A 527 25.10 -10.43 -35.63
CA ARG A 527 25.11 -9.32 -34.67
C ARG A 527 23.73 -8.81 -34.25
N VAL A 528 22.65 -9.49 -34.67
CA VAL A 528 21.34 -9.44 -34.02
C VAL A 528 21.32 -10.48 -32.90
N VAL A 529 20.59 -10.19 -31.83
CA VAL A 529 20.59 -11.02 -30.62
C VAL A 529 19.29 -11.83 -30.56
N ASP A 530 19.40 -13.14 -30.65
CA ASP A 530 18.29 -14.09 -30.67
C ASP A 530 17.65 -14.29 -29.29
N HIS A 531 18.48 -14.45 -28.26
CA HIS A 531 18.06 -15.10 -27.01
C HIS A 531 18.72 -14.50 -25.77
N VAL A 532 18.13 -14.74 -24.60
CA VAL A 532 18.54 -14.14 -23.34
C VAL A 532 18.25 -15.07 -22.15
N GLY A 533 19.15 -15.09 -21.16
CA GLY A 533 19.06 -15.93 -19.96
C GLY A 533 19.62 -15.26 -18.71
N LEU A 534 19.24 -15.77 -17.53
CA LEU A 534 19.75 -15.28 -16.24
C LEU A 534 20.94 -16.13 -15.77
N VAL A 535 22.07 -15.50 -15.47
CA VAL A 535 23.26 -16.21 -14.93
C VAL A 535 23.00 -16.61 -13.48
N GLU A 536 22.90 -17.91 -13.23
CA GLU A 536 22.77 -18.48 -11.89
C GLU A 536 24.14 -18.58 -11.19
N SER A 537 25.16 -19.02 -11.92
CA SER A 537 26.52 -19.15 -11.40
C SER A 537 27.58 -19.13 -12.50
N TYR A 538 28.82 -18.88 -12.10
CA TYR A 538 30.03 -19.09 -12.90
C TYR A 538 30.97 -20.03 -12.12
N SER A 539 31.52 -21.05 -12.78
CA SER A 539 32.50 -21.97 -12.20
C SER A 539 33.34 -22.61 -13.31
N ASN A 540 34.64 -22.78 -13.09
CA ASN A 540 35.56 -23.51 -13.97
C ASN A 540 35.41 -23.16 -15.47
N GLY A 541 35.34 -21.86 -15.80
CA GLY A 541 35.21 -21.37 -17.18
C GLY A 541 33.82 -21.55 -17.82
N ASN A 542 32.82 -22.00 -17.06
CA ASN A 542 31.45 -22.18 -17.54
C ASN A 542 30.49 -21.31 -16.74
N ILE A 543 29.44 -20.83 -17.40
CA ILE A 543 28.25 -20.29 -16.75
C ILE A 543 27.18 -21.37 -16.67
N THR A 544 26.43 -21.41 -15.58
CA THR A 544 25.11 -22.03 -15.54
C THR A 544 24.07 -20.92 -15.53
N THR A 545 23.09 -21.03 -16.41
CA THR A 545 22.04 -20.05 -16.64
C THR A 545 20.67 -20.69 -16.46
N ILE A 546 19.66 -19.87 -16.19
CA ILE A 546 18.25 -20.26 -16.22
C ILE A 546 17.60 -19.46 -17.34
N GLU A 547 17.09 -20.17 -18.35
CA GLU A 547 16.67 -19.62 -19.63
C GLU A 547 15.19 -19.98 -19.85
N GLY A 548 14.39 -18.99 -20.25
CA GLY A 548 13.00 -19.19 -20.67
C GLY A 548 12.94 -19.38 -22.18
N ASN A 549 11.94 -20.11 -22.67
CA ASN A 549 11.87 -20.56 -24.06
C ASN A 549 13.14 -21.31 -24.54
N TYR A 550 13.74 -22.13 -23.67
CA TYR A 550 14.88 -22.98 -24.02
C TYR A 550 14.42 -24.45 -24.11
N SER A 551 14.20 -24.92 -25.35
CA SER A 551 13.36 -26.08 -25.64
C SER A 551 11.98 -25.95 -25.00
N ASP A 552 11.31 -24.84 -25.35
CA ASP A 552 9.88 -24.58 -25.11
C ASP A 552 9.48 -24.59 -23.61
N GLN A 553 10.46 -24.36 -22.74
CA GLN A 553 10.31 -24.39 -21.29
C GLN A 553 11.36 -23.53 -20.58
N VAL A 554 11.17 -23.33 -19.27
CA VAL A 554 12.20 -22.78 -18.39
C VAL A 554 13.14 -23.90 -17.97
N LYS A 555 14.42 -23.80 -18.35
CA LYS A 555 15.41 -24.86 -18.11
C LYS A 555 16.76 -24.27 -17.75
N ARG A 556 17.61 -25.06 -17.08
CA ARG A 556 19.02 -24.75 -16.94
C ARG A 556 19.78 -25.04 -18.22
N ARG A 557 20.75 -24.18 -18.54
CA ARG A 557 21.79 -24.42 -19.53
C ARG A 557 23.15 -24.25 -18.86
N THR A 558 24.15 -24.98 -19.33
CA THR A 558 25.55 -24.74 -18.97
C THR A 558 26.33 -24.55 -20.26
N ILE A 559 27.15 -23.51 -20.32
CA ILE A 559 27.90 -23.13 -21.52
C ILE A 559 29.21 -22.44 -21.13
N ASN A 560 30.25 -22.59 -21.95
CA ASN A 560 31.52 -21.89 -21.73
C ASN A 560 31.33 -20.37 -21.89
N TYR A 561 31.86 -19.58 -20.94
CA TYR A 561 31.67 -18.12 -20.93
C TYR A 561 32.32 -17.36 -22.11
N LYS A 562 33.22 -18.03 -22.85
CA LYS A 562 33.85 -17.53 -24.08
C LYS A 562 33.24 -18.12 -25.36
N SER A 563 32.11 -18.84 -25.26
CA SER A 563 31.42 -19.42 -26.43
C SER A 563 31.16 -18.37 -27.51
N SER A 564 31.41 -18.74 -28.78
CA SER A 564 31.16 -17.89 -29.94
C SER A 564 29.74 -17.32 -29.93
N SER A 565 28.75 -18.13 -29.56
CA SER A 565 27.32 -17.78 -29.54
C SER A 565 26.90 -16.77 -28.45
N ILE A 566 27.78 -16.35 -27.54
CA ILE A 566 27.48 -15.32 -26.54
C ILE A 566 27.76 -13.94 -27.15
N PHE A 567 26.76 -13.06 -27.21
CA PHE A 567 26.94 -11.69 -27.67
C PHE A 567 27.57 -10.82 -26.57
N GLY A 568 27.07 -10.96 -25.34
CA GLY A 568 27.60 -10.30 -24.15
C GLY A 568 26.68 -10.46 -22.94
N TYR A 569 26.87 -9.59 -21.95
CA TYR A 569 26.14 -9.62 -20.68
C TYR A 569 25.65 -8.23 -20.28
N ALA A 570 24.49 -8.16 -19.64
CA ALA A 570 24.04 -6.98 -18.92
C ALA A 570 24.19 -7.17 -17.41
N THR A 571 24.51 -6.07 -16.71
CA THR A 571 24.69 -6.02 -15.26
C THR A 571 23.65 -5.08 -14.63
N PRO A 572 22.46 -5.57 -14.24
CA PRO A 572 21.42 -4.73 -13.61
C PRO A 572 21.91 -4.05 -12.33
N ASN A 573 21.38 -2.86 -12.03
CA ASN A 573 21.82 -2.04 -10.90
C ASN A 573 21.02 -2.34 -9.63
N TYR A 574 21.18 -3.59 -9.17
CA TYR A 574 20.46 -4.23 -8.06
C TYR A 574 20.47 -3.46 -6.75
#